data_AF-A0A412YRD2-F1
#
_entry.id   AF-A0A412YRD2-F1
#
_cell.length_a   1.000
_cell.length_b   1.000
_cell.length_c   1.000
_cell.angle_alpha   90.00
_cell.angle_beta   90.00
_cell.angle_gamma   90.00
#
_symmetry.space_group_name_H-M   'P 1'
#
loop_
_entity.id
_entity.type
_entity.pdbx_description
1 polymer ?
#
loop_
_entity_poly.entity_id
_entity_poly.type
_entity_poly.pdbx_seq_one_letter_code
_entity_poly.pdbx_strand_id
1 'polypeptide(L)'
;MEAKVLSEAKVYVGTYAKYNNGSLSGAWLDLSDYSDKEEFYEACRELHKDEEDAEYMFQDWENVPEGLIDESWISENFFALRDAVEDLSDTEQEAFFVWCNYKSHDLGEEDADDLVRDFR
;
A
#
# COMPACT_ATOMS: atom_id res chain seq x y z
N MET A 1 2.61 -9.32 16.40
CA MET A 1 2.39 -8.84 15.02
C MET A 1 1.29 -7.82 15.15
N GLU A 2 1.51 -6.61 14.64
CA GLU A 2 0.44 -5.62 14.56
C GLU A 2 -0.63 -6.15 13.60
N ALA A 3 -1.90 -5.88 13.92
CA ALA A 3 -3.03 -6.20 13.06
C ALA A 3 -2.84 -5.47 11.73
N LYS A 4 -2.79 -6.19 10.59
CA LYS A 4 -2.78 -5.54 9.29
C LYS A 4 -4.22 -5.31 8.85
N VAL A 5 -4.74 -4.14 9.16
CA VAL A 5 -6.05 -3.68 8.68
C VAL A 5 -5.81 -2.82 7.44
N LEU A 6 -6.10 -3.35 6.26
CA LEU A 6 -5.75 -2.67 5.00
C LEU A 6 -6.49 -1.33 4.80
N SER A 7 -7.66 -1.17 5.41
CA SER A 7 -8.40 0.11 5.38
C SER A 7 -7.73 1.22 6.18
N GLU A 8 -6.80 0.88 7.09
CA GLU A 8 -6.00 1.83 7.87
C GLU A 8 -4.58 1.99 7.29
N ALA A 9 -4.36 1.54 6.06
CA ALA A 9 -3.06 1.65 5.40
C ALA A 9 -2.77 3.08 4.95
N LYS A 10 -1.53 3.50 5.16
CA LYS A 10 -1.05 4.84 4.79
C LYS A 10 0.42 4.81 4.42
N VAL A 11 0.82 5.75 3.56
CA VAL A 11 2.17 5.85 3.02
C VAL A 11 2.67 7.28 3.19
N TYR A 12 3.89 7.45 3.68
CA TYR A 12 4.57 8.74 3.70
C TYR A 12 5.28 8.97 2.37
N VAL A 13 4.75 9.90 1.59
CA VAL A 13 5.23 10.24 0.25
C VAL A 13 6.07 11.50 0.31
N GLY A 14 7.34 11.39 -0.09
CA GLY A 14 8.19 12.52 -0.45
C GLY A 14 8.75 12.36 -1.85
N THR A 15 9.83 13.08 -2.17
CA THR A 15 10.56 12.91 -3.43
C THR A 15 12.05 12.73 -3.21
N TYR A 16 12.71 11.99 -4.11
CA TYR A 16 14.16 11.86 -4.11
C TYR A 16 14.85 13.21 -4.26
N ALA A 17 14.29 14.14 -5.05
CA ALA A 17 14.82 15.49 -5.21
C ALA A 17 14.81 16.27 -3.87
N LYS A 18 13.70 16.27 -3.13
CA LYS A 18 13.62 16.88 -1.79
C LYS A 18 14.60 16.22 -0.81
N TYR A 19 14.62 14.88 -0.77
CA TYR A 19 15.51 14.11 0.10
C TYR A 19 16.99 14.41 -0.15
N ASN A 20 17.42 14.40 -1.42
CA ASN A 20 18.80 14.69 -1.81
C ASN A 20 19.24 16.14 -1.53
N ASN A 21 18.29 17.07 -1.40
CA ASN A 21 18.53 18.44 -0.97
C ASN A 21 18.46 18.61 0.57
N GLY A 22 18.44 17.50 1.32
CA GLY A 22 18.41 17.52 2.79
C GLY A 22 17.04 17.83 3.38
N SER A 23 15.96 17.68 2.59
CA SER A 23 14.58 17.91 3.02
C SER A 23 13.80 16.60 3.11
N LEU A 24 13.28 16.28 4.30
CA LEU A 24 12.36 15.16 4.52
C LEU A 24 10.89 15.54 4.28
N SER A 25 10.65 16.69 3.63
CA SER A 25 9.32 17.20 3.34
C SER A 25 8.52 16.23 2.49
N GLY A 26 7.34 15.86 2.97
CA GLY A 26 6.40 14.95 2.35
C GLY A 26 5.07 15.00 3.11
N ALA A 27 4.17 14.07 2.83
CA ALA A 27 2.93 13.92 3.57
C ALA A 27 2.53 12.45 3.70
N TRP A 28 1.84 12.14 4.79
CA TRP A 28 1.10 10.88 4.91
C TRP A 28 -0.14 10.94 4.04
N LEU A 29 -0.32 9.93 3.19
CA LEU A 29 -1.52 9.72 2.39
C LEU A 29 -2.20 8.42 2.85
N ASP A 30 -3.49 8.49 3.16
CA ASP A 30 -4.29 7.34 3.57
C ASP A 30 -4.75 6.59 2.31
N LEU A 31 -4.41 5.31 2.18
CA LEU A 31 -4.69 4.52 0.98
C LEU A 31 -6.18 4.18 0.81
N SER A 32 -6.97 4.35 1.88
CA SER A 32 -8.44 4.24 1.83
C SER A 32 -9.12 5.43 1.17
N ASP A 33 -8.42 6.56 0.99
CA ASP A 33 -8.94 7.72 0.26
C ASP A 33 -8.92 7.53 -1.27
N TYR A 34 -8.29 6.47 -1.77
CA TYR A 34 -8.10 6.22 -3.20
C TYR A 34 -8.71 4.89 -3.61
N SER A 35 -9.46 4.87 -4.70
CA SER A 35 -10.13 3.67 -5.22
C SER A 35 -9.09 2.68 -5.75
N ASP A 36 -8.10 3.19 -6.47
CA ASP A 36 -7.10 2.40 -7.17
C ASP A 36 -5.71 3.08 -7.19
N LYS A 37 -4.75 2.38 -7.78
CA LYS A 37 -3.37 2.85 -7.91
C LYS A 37 -3.28 4.15 -8.70
N GLU A 38 -4.05 4.34 -9.76
CA GLU A 38 -4.00 5.55 -10.58
C GLU A 38 -4.39 6.78 -9.76
N GLU A 39 -5.51 6.70 -9.02
CA GLU A 39 -5.99 7.79 -8.16
C GLU A 39 -4.98 8.14 -7.05
N PHE A 40 -4.32 7.14 -6.46
CA PHE A 40 -3.23 7.37 -5.51
C PHE A 40 -2.03 8.13 -6.14
N TYR A 41 -1.62 7.75 -7.34
CA TYR A 41 -0.52 8.45 -8.03
C TYR A 41 -0.94 9.85 -8.51
N GLU A 42 -2.21 10.09 -8.83
CA GLU A 42 -2.73 11.45 -9.06
C GLU A 42 -2.63 12.32 -7.80
N ALA A 43 -2.94 11.78 -6.63
CA ALA A 43 -2.74 12.49 -5.37
C ALA A 43 -1.26 12.79 -5.10
N CYS A 44 -0.35 11.85 -5.40
CA CYS A 44 1.10 12.08 -5.34
C CYS A 44 1.54 13.22 -6.28
N ARG A 45 0.99 13.29 -7.50
CA ARG A 45 1.23 14.38 -8.46
C ARG A 45 0.76 15.72 -7.93
N GLU A 46 -0.44 15.79 -7.36
CA GLU A 46 -0.96 17.02 -6.77
C GLU A 46 -0.17 17.47 -5.54
N LEU A 47 0.30 16.53 -4.71
CA LEU A 47 1.12 16.80 -3.53
C LEU A 47 2.47 17.43 -3.89
N HIS A 48 3.09 16.97 -4.98
CA HIS A 48 4.42 17.39 -5.44
C HIS A 48 4.39 18.21 -6.73
N LYS A 49 3.28 18.90 -7.02
CA LYS A 49 3.13 19.73 -8.23
C LYS A 49 4.08 20.93 -8.32
N ASP A 50 4.82 21.20 -7.25
CA ASP A 50 5.91 22.17 -7.23
C ASP A 50 7.17 21.66 -7.98
N GLU A 51 7.22 20.38 -8.34
CA GLU A 51 8.31 19.71 -9.05
C GLU A 51 7.84 19.28 -10.46
N GLU A 52 8.65 19.55 -11.51
CA GLU A 52 8.27 19.29 -12.92
C GLU A 52 8.25 17.80 -13.27
N ASP A 53 9.15 17.02 -12.68
CA ASP A 53 9.28 15.56 -12.85
C ASP A 53 9.55 14.93 -11.48
N ALA A 54 8.52 14.93 -10.63
CA ALA A 54 8.62 14.47 -9.25
C ALA A 54 8.90 12.96 -9.19
N GLU A 55 10.12 12.58 -8.82
CA GLU A 55 10.47 11.20 -8.51
C GLU A 55 10.04 10.87 -7.07
N TYR A 56 8.90 10.17 -6.92
CA TYR A 56 8.35 9.82 -5.62
C TYR A 56 9.26 8.86 -4.85
N MET A 57 9.31 9.09 -3.54
CA MET A 57 9.98 8.24 -2.58
C MET A 57 9.01 7.94 -1.43
N PHE A 58 8.62 6.68 -1.32
CA PHE A 58 7.80 6.16 -0.22
C PHE A 58 8.74 5.83 0.94
N GLN A 59 8.91 6.80 1.85
CA GLN A 59 9.95 6.71 2.88
C GLN A 59 9.51 5.87 4.09
N ASP A 60 8.20 5.74 4.29
CA ASP A 60 7.61 4.97 5.39
C ASP A 60 6.17 4.57 5.04
N TRP A 61 5.66 3.50 5.66
CA TRP A 61 4.29 3.01 5.47
C TRP A 61 3.80 2.19 6.67
N GLU A 62 2.50 2.27 6.93
CA GLU A 62 1.83 1.51 7.99
C GLU A 62 0.69 0.66 7.39
N ASN A 63 0.45 -0.52 7.97
CA ASN A 63 -0.57 -1.49 7.56
C ASN A 63 -0.51 -1.99 6.10
N VAL A 64 0.61 -1.77 5.40
CA VAL A 64 0.84 -2.35 4.07
C VAL A 64 1.58 -3.71 4.18
N PRO A 65 1.08 -4.78 3.55
CA PRO A 65 1.80 -6.04 3.45
C PRO A 65 3.17 -5.90 2.75
N GLU A 66 4.16 -6.65 3.24
CA GLU A 66 5.47 -6.70 2.57
C GLU A 66 5.28 -7.34 1.17
N GLY A 67 6.03 -6.87 0.18
CA GLY A 67 5.88 -7.30 -1.22
C GLY A 67 4.79 -6.57 -2.00
N LEU A 68 3.95 -5.77 -1.35
CA LEU A 68 2.99 -4.89 -2.04
C LEU A 68 3.47 -3.45 -2.19
N ILE A 69 4.56 -3.08 -1.52
CA ILE A 69 5.13 -1.74 -1.55
C ILE A 69 6.65 -1.81 -1.40
N ASP A 70 7.31 -0.83 -1.99
CA ASP A 70 8.74 -0.57 -1.91
C ASP A 70 8.98 0.95 -1.90
N GLU A 71 10.23 1.40 -1.78
CA GLU A 71 10.59 2.83 -1.71
C GLU A 71 10.14 3.65 -2.92
N SER A 72 9.81 3.03 -4.06
CA SER A 72 9.48 3.73 -5.30
C SER A 72 8.16 3.29 -5.96
N TRP A 73 7.50 2.26 -5.43
CA TRP A 73 6.31 1.71 -6.06
C TRP A 73 5.37 1.04 -5.06
N ILE A 74 4.09 0.99 -5.42
CA ILE A 74 3.04 0.22 -4.75
C ILE A 74 2.36 -0.69 -5.79
N SER A 75 2.07 -1.93 -5.42
CA SER A 75 1.40 -2.90 -6.27
C SER A 75 -0.05 -2.48 -6.48
N GLU A 76 -0.60 -2.70 -7.68
CA GLU A 76 -2.04 -2.54 -7.86
C GLU A 76 -2.82 -3.57 -7.03
N ASN A 77 -2.19 -4.74 -6.78
CA ASN A 77 -2.82 -5.82 -6.03
C ASN A 77 -3.08 -5.44 -4.57
N PHE A 78 -2.45 -4.37 -4.06
CA PHE A 78 -2.83 -3.80 -2.77
C PHE A 78 -4.31 -3.40 -2.74
N PHE A 79 -4.78 -2.70 -3.77
CA PHE A 79 -6.16 -2.22 -3.86
C PHE A 79 -7.12 -3.39 -4.04
N ALA A 80 -6.77 -4.36 -4.89
CA ALA A 80 -7.54 -5.58 -5.05
C ALA A 80 -7.64 -6.39 -3.76
N LEU A 81 -6.54 -6.57 -3.02
CA LEU A 81 -6.53 -7.27 -1.74
C LEU A 81 -7.36 -6.54 -0.68
N ARG A 82 -7.25 -5.20 -0.59
CA ARG A 82 -8.06 -4.38 0.31
C ARG A 82 -9.55 -4.65 0.08
N ASP A 83 -9.98 -4.61 -1.17
CA ASP A 83 -11.39 -4.79 -1.53
C ASP A 83 -11.84 -6.24 -1.29
N ALA A 84 -11.01 -7.23 -1.64
CA ALA A 84 -11.33 -8.65 -1.44
C ALA A 84 -11.46 -9.05 0.05
N VAL A 85 -10.70 -8.38 0.94
CA VAL A 85 -10.75 -8.64 2.38
C VAL A 85 -11.72 -7.73 3.13
N GLU A 86 -12.41 -6.80 2.46
CA GLU A 86 -13.34 -5.84 3.10
C GLU A 86 -14.47 -6.55 3.86
N ASP A 87 -14.96 -7.67 3.32
CA ASP A 87 -16.01 -8.50 3.94
C ASP A 87 -15.51 -9.34 5.14
N LEU A 88 -14.20 -9.37 5.41
CA LEU A 88 -13.61 -10.09 6.53
C LEU A 88 -13.53 -9.19 7.77
N SER A 89 -13.84 -9.73 8.95
CA SER A 89 -13.59 -9.02 10.21
C SER A 89 -12.10 -8.82 10.44
N ASP A 90 -11.72 -7.85 11.30
CA ASP A 90 -10.32 -7.55 11.62
C ASP A 90 -9.53 -8.82 12.03
N THR A 91 -10.16 -9.71 12.80
CA THR A 91 -9.55 -10.99 13.21
C THR A 91 -9.37 -11.97 12.04
N GLU A 92 -10.30 -11.97 11.08
CA GLU A 92 -10.19 -12.79 9.87
C GLU A 92 -9.13 -12.23 8.91
N GLN A 93 -9.01 -10.90 8.79
CA GLN A 93 -7.95 -10.26 8.01
C GLN A 93 -6.56 -10.59 8.58
N GLU A 94 -6.38 -10.51 9.90
CA GLU A 94 -5.14 -10.95 10.55
C GLU A 94 -4.83 -12.42 10.23
N ALA A 95 -5.81 -13.30 10.36
CA ALA A 95 -5.65 -14.72 10.08
C ALA A 95 -5.32 -14.98 8.61
N PHE A 96 -5.92 -14.22 7.69
CA PHE A 96 -5.64 -14.26 6.26
C PHE A 96 -4.16 -13.95 5.97
N PHE A 97 -3.63 -12.83 6.46
CA PHE A 97 -2.22 -12.49 6.21
C PHE A 97 -1.23 -13.45 6.88
N VAL A 98 -1.58 -14.00 8.05
CA VAL A 98 -0.78 -15.06 8.69
C VAL A 98 -0.77 -16.32 7.82
N TRP A 99 -1.91 -16.70 7.25
CA TRP A 99 -2.02 -17.84 6.33
C TRP A 99 -1.24 -17.61 5.04
N CYS A 100 -1.35 -16.42 4.42
CA CYS A 100 -0.58 -16.05 3.23
C CYS A 100 0.93 -16.20 3.47
N ASN A 101 1.42 -15.66 4.59
CA ASN A 101 2.83 -15.76 4.97
C ASN A 101 3.26 -17.22 5.22
N TYR A 102 2.43 -18.00 5.93
CA TYR A 102 2.73 -19.41 6.21
C TYR A 102 2.81 -20.26 4.94
N LYS A 103 1.97 -19.96 3.94
CA LYS A 103 1.97 -20.62 2.63
C LYS A 103 2.98 -20.03 1.66
N SER A 104 3.62 -18.92 2.02
CA SER A 104 4.52 -18.15 1.16
C SER A 104 3.85 -17.73 -0.16
N HIS A 105 2.60 -17.27 -0.05
CA HIS A 105 1.88 -16.68 -1.17
C HIS A 105 2.57 -15.38 -1.61
N ASP A 106 2.63 -15.17 -2.92
CA ASP A 106 3.14 -13.95 -3.53
C ASP A 106 1.99 -12.97 -3.70
N LEU A 107 1.78 -12.13 -2.68
CA LEU A 107 0.74 -11.11 -2.69
C LEU A 107 0.92 -10.08 -3.82
N GLY A 108 2.11 -9.96 -4.42
CA GLY A 108 2.32 -9.04 -5.54
C GLY A 108 1.73 -9.55 -6.86
N GLU A 109 1.64 -10.87 -7.02
CA GLU A 109 1.39 -11.53 -8.30
C GLU A 109 0.12 -12.42 -8.31
N GLU A 110 -0.26 -12.99 -7.17
CA GLU A 110 -1.43 -13.87 -7.07
C GLU A 110 -2.74 -13.07 -6.99
N ASP A 111 -3.81 -13.61 -7.58
CA ASP A 111 -5.13 -12.98 -7.63
C ASP A 111 -5.77 -12.89 -6.23
N ALA A 112 -6.19 -11.67 -5.87
CA ALA A 112 -6.72 -11.37 -4.53
C ALA A 112 -8.00 -12.16 -4.20
N ASP A 113 -8.93 -12.28 -5.15
CA ASP A 113 -10.19 -12.99 -4.96
C ASP A 113 -9.97 -14.50 -4.80
N ASP A 114 -9.06 -15.08 -5.60
CA ASP A 114 -8.66 -16.48 -5.46
C ASP A 114 -8.00 -16.75 -4.10
N LEU A 115 -7.12 -15.87 -3.62
CA LEU A 115 -6.50 -15.99 -2.30
C LEU A 115 -7.54 -15.96 -1.17
N VAL A 116 -8.48 -15.02 -1.20
CA VAL A 116 -9.53 -14.91 -0.18
C VAL A 116 -10.48 -16.11 -0.24
N ARG A 117 -10.80 -16.61 -1.43
CA ARG A 117 -11.60 -17.83 -1.60
C ARG A 117 -10.91 -19.05 -1.01
N ASP A 118 -9.61 -19.21 -1.24
CA ASP A 118 -8.84 -20.36 -0.79
C ASP A 118 -8.57 -20.34 0.73
N PHE A 119 -8.62 -19.16 1.34
CA PHE A 119 -8.55 -18.99 2.80
C PHE A 119 -9.83 -19.42 3.54
N ARG A 120 -11.00 -19.20 2.94
CA ARG A 120 -12.32 -19.50 3.53
C ARG A 120 -12.66 -21.00 3.53
#